data_AF-A0A9C8DZG2-F1
#
_entry.id   AF-A0A9C8DZG2-F1
#
_cell.length_a   1.000
_cell.length_b   1.000
_cell.length_c   1.000
_cell.angle_alpha   90.00
_cell.angle_beta   90.00
_cell.angle_gamma   90.00
#
_symmetry.space_group_name_H-M   'P 1'
#
loop_
_entity.id
_entity.type
_entity.pdbx_description
1 polymer ?
#
loop_
_entity_poly.entity_id
_entity_poly.type
_entity_poly.pdbx_seq_one_letter_code
_entity_poly.pdbx_strand_id
1 'polypeptide(L)'
;MYITRQISCIYGLQEITDRIYPACTKDGAMEAPASFSADAIRNERVKLLRSIRVLKREDSVAGQYRGYCSTVGVAEQSRTPTFAALKLYVDNWRWKGVPFYLRSGKSLERKATEITIEFQRPPHLMFSLSNSAEITPNILSICIQPDEGIHLKFKVKEPGSEQKMRAVEMEFHYQCFFDGAQLPGAYERLLSEAIAGDPSLFTRADGIEAAWSIIDPLIQSWEDQSTEKLSTYEPGSWGPLEADALLSREGRRWHMNCGMHEDCIEAVSKQSTDPAL
;
A
#
# COMPACT_ATOMS: atom_id res chain seq x y z
N MET A 1 6.38 -24.34 -29.82
CA MET A 1 7.11 -23.18 -29.27
C MET A 1 6.23 -22.54 -28.21
N TYR A 2 6.60 -22.76 -26.94
CA TYR A 2 5.75 -22.69 -25.74
C TYR A 2 5.56 -21.27 -25.19
N ILE A 3 5.07 -20.33 -26.00
CA ILE A 3 5.03 -18.90 -25.62
C ILE A 3 3.72 -18.50 -24.88
N THR A 4 2.69 -19.35 -24.89
CA THR A 4 1.39 -19.00 -24.28
C THR A 4 1.28 -19.22 -22.77
N ARG A 5 2.16 -20.02 -22.13
CA ARG A 5 2.09 -20.27 -20.67
C ARG A 5 2.79 -19.20 -19.81
N GLN A 6 3.79 -18.48 -20.34
CA GLN A 6 4.51 -17.44 -19.59
C GLN A 6 3.70 -16.14 -19.44
N ILE A 7 2.85 -15.80 -20.42
CA ILE A 7 2.19 -14.49 -20.49
C ILE A 7 1.17 -14.29 -19.36
N SER A 8 0.47 -15.33 -18.90
CA SER A 8 -0.57 -15.19 -17.86
C SER A 8 -0.02 -15.02 -16.44
N CYS A 9 1.21 -15.50 -16.16
CA CYS A 9 1.88 -15.30 -14.87
C CYS A 9 2.42 -13.87 -14.73
N ILE A 10 2.84 -13.28 -15.86
CA ILE A 10 3.37 -11.91 -15.95
C ILE A 10 2.29 -10.90 -15.57
N TYR A 11 1.03 -11.05 -15.99
CA TYR A 11 -0.01 -10.04 -15.69
C TYR A 11 -0.37 -9.91 -14.20
N GLY A 12 -0.31 -10.98 -13.41
CA GLY A 12 -0.60 -10.92 -11.98
C GLY A 12 0.52 -10.28 -11.15
N LEU A 13 1.77 -10.48 -11.58
CA LEU A 13 2.98 -9.98 -10.93
C LEU A 13 3.38 -8.59 -11.44
N GLN A 14 3.08 -8.25 -12.69
CA GLN A 14 3.18 -6.90 -13.22
C GLN A 14 2.22 -5.95 -12.50
N GLU A 15 1.04 -6.41 -12.09
CA GLU A 15 0.13 -5.65 -11.21
C GLU A 15 0.74 -5.39 -9.82
N ILE A 16 1.63 -6.27 -9.35
CA ILE A 16 2.37 -6.11 -8.11
C ILE A 16 3.52 -5.12 -8.30
N THR A 17 4.33 -5.24 -9.36
CA THR A 17 5.38 -4.25 -9.68
C THR A 17 4.79 -2.86 -9.94
N ASP A 18 3.69 -2.76 -10.70
CA ASP A 18 2.98 -1.50 -11.00
C ASP A 18 2.24 -0.92 -9.79
N ARG A 19 2.01 -1.68 -8.70
CA ARG A 19 1.48 -1.18 -7.42
C ARG A 19 2.57 -0.91 -6.38
N ILE A 20 3.63 -1.71 -6.36
CA ILE A 20 4.84 -1.50 -5.53
C ILE A 20 5.53 -0.21 -5.96
N TYR A 21 5.66 0.00 -7.28
CA TYR A 21 6.33 1.17 -7.85
C TYR A 21 5.71 2.48 -7.33
N PRO A 22 4.39 2.75 -7.44
CA PRO A 22 3.79 3.94 -6.86
C PRO A 22 3.75 3.92 -5.31
N ALA A 23 3.52 2.78 -4.65
CA ALA A 23 3.42 2.75 -3.18
C ALA A 23 4.73 3.15 -2.47
N CYS A 24 5.90 2.75 -3.00
CA CYS A 24 7.19 3.16 -2.44
C CYS A 24 7.66 4.54 -2.94
N THR A 25 7.28 4.97 -4.16
CA THR A 25 7.84 6.17 -4.79
C THR A 25 6.96 7.42 -4.76
N LYS A 26 5.68 7.32 -4.34
CA LYS A 26 4.81 8.49 -4.18
C LYS A 26 5.18 9.22 -2.88
N ASP A 27 6.30 9.93 -2.93
CA ASP A 27 6.83 10.96 -2.02
C ASP A 27 7.14 10.56 -0.56
N GLY A 28 6.67 9.39 -0.10
CA GLY A 28 6.87 8.95 1.28
C GLY A 28 8.33 8.61 1.59
N ALA A 29 8.99 7.83 0.72
CA ALA A 29 10.29 7.23 1.02
C ALA A 29 11.50 7.85 0.29
N MET A 30 11.30 8.60 -0.80
CA MET A 30 12.41 9.23 -1.52
C MET A 30 13.03 10.37 -0.72
N GLU A 31 14.28 10.72 -1.02
CA GLU A 31 14.87 11.95 -0.48
C GLU A 31 14.24 13.16 -1.17
N ALA A 32 14.34 14.33 -0.54
CA ALA A 32 13.91 15.58 -1.16
C ALA A 32 14.72 15.82 -2.44
N PRO A 33 14.07 15.95 -3.61
CA PRO A 33 14.78 16.16 -4.85
C PRO A 33 15.41 17.57 -4.85
N ALA A 34 16.54 17.72 -5.52
CA ALA A 34 17.23 19.01 -5.63
C ALA A 34 16.40 20.08 -6.36
N SER A 35 15.42 19.67 -7.16
CA SER A 35 14.44 20.54 -7.81
C SER A 35 13.17 19.76 -8.18
N PHE A 36 12.11 20.47 -8.56
CA PHE A 36 10.88 19.86 -9.11
C PHE A 36 11.00 19.48 -10.60
N SER A 37 12.22 19.50 -11.16
CA SER A 37 12.41 18.99 -12.52
C SER A 37 12.13 17.49 -12.58
N ALA A 38 11.55 17.03 -13.69
CA ALA A 38 11.21 15.62 -13.87
C ALA A 38 12.40 14.69 -13.62
N ASP A 39 13.59 15.06 -14.12
CA ASP A 39 14.80 14.27 -13.93
C ASP A 39 15.28 14.24 -12.48
N ALA A 40 15.18 15.34 -11.73
CA ALA A 40 15.53 15.35 -10.32
C ALA A 40 14.62 14.40 -9.51
N ILE A 41 13.31 14.44 -9.76
CA ILE A 41 12.35 13.54 -9.12
C ILE A 41 12.64 12.08 -9.49
N ARG A 42 12.83 11.79 -10.78
CA ARG A 42 13.11 10.44 -11.28
C ARG A 42 14.42 9.88 -10.74
N ASN A 43 15.46 10.71 -10.63
CA ASN A 43 16.75 10.30 -10.07
C ASN A 43 16.60 9.86 -8.61
N GLU A 44 15.85 10.59 -7.79
CA GLU A 44 15.61 10.19 -6.40
C GLU A 44 14.76 8.91 -6.29
N ARG A 45 13.79 8.70 -7.21
CA ARG A 45 13.04 7.42 -7.28
C ARG A 45 13.94 6.24 -7.62
N VAL A 46 14.81 6.38 -8.63
CA VAL A 46 15.74 5.31 -9.03
C VAL A 46 16.75 5.03 -7.92
N LYS A 47 17.26 6.07 -7.25
CA LYS A 47 18.16 5.93 -6.09
C LYS A 47 17.49 5.20 -4.94
N LEU A 48 16.22 5.48 -4.66
CA LEU A 48 15.44 4.75 -3.66
C LEU A 48 15.35 3.27 -4.02
N LEU A 49 14.95 2.94 -5.26
CA LEU A 49 14.85 1.55 -5.72
C LEU A 49 16.18 0.81 -5.59
N ARG A 50 17.27 1.43 -6.01
CA ARG A 50 18.63 0.86 -5.88
C ARG A 50 19.07 0.68 -4.43
N SER A 51 18.44 1.38 -3.48
CA SER A 51 18.71 1.25 -2.05
C SER A 51 17.86 0.16 -1.38
N ILE A 52 16.93 -0.46 -2.10
CA ILE A 52 16.14 -1.57 -1.56
C ILE A 52 17.04 -2.79 -1.44
N ARG A 53 17.06 -3.38 -0.25
CA ARG A 53 17.79 -4.61 0.02
C ARG A 53 17.16 -5.76 -0.77
N VAL A 54 18.01 -6.65 -1.32
CA VAL A 54 17.58 -7.86 -2.02
C VAL A 54 16.59 -8.63 -1.15
N LEU A 55 15.42 -8.93 -1.71
CA LEU A 55 14.34 -9.60 -1.02
C LEU A 55 14.69 -11.07 -0.80
N LYS A 56 14.52 -11.53 0.43
CA LYS A 56 14.62 -12.94 0.77
C LYS A 56 13.24 -13.58 0.77
N ARG A 57 13.19 -14.88 0.48
CA ARG A 57 11.93 -15.64 0.53
C ARG A 57 11.27 -15.58 1.90
N GLU A 58 12.04 -15.62 2.99
CA GLU A 58 11.55 -15.58 4.38
C GLU A 58 10.81 -14.28 4.74
N ASP A 59 11.11 -13.21 4.02
CA ASP A 59 10.50 -11.88 4.12
C ASP A 59 9.35 -11.71 3.12
N SER A 60 8.87 -12.80 2.53
CA SER A 60 7.86 -12.79 1.48
C SER A 60 6.79 -13.88 1.72
N VAL A 61 5.56 -13.59 1.33
CA VAL A 61 4.45 -14.53 1.34
C VAL A 61 3.76 -14.44 -0.01
N ALA A 62 3.66 -15.57 -0.70
CA ALA A 62 2.89 -15.68 -1.93
C ALA A 62 1.70 -16.60 -1.68
N GLY A 63 0.51 -16.16 -2.10
CA GLY A 63 -0.73 -16.87 -1.86
C GLY A 63 -1.59 -17.00 -3.11
N GLN A 64 -2.50 -17.98 -3.10
CA GLN A 64 -3.49 -18.18 -4.13
C GLN A 64 -4.88 -18.42 -3.49
N TYR A 65 -5.90 -17.68 -3.93
CA TYR A 65 -7.25 -17.88 -3.41
C TYR A 65 -7.83 -19.24 -3.83
N ARG A 66 -8.64 -19.84 -2.96
CA ARG A 66 -9.32 -21.10 -3.22
C ARG A 66 -10.26 -20.98 -4.42
N GLY A 67 -10.12 -21.89 -5.39
CA GLY A 67 -10.92 -21.92 -6.61
C GLY A 67 -10.31 -21.20 -7.82
N TYR A 68 -9.11 -20.60 -7.68
CA TYR A 68 -8.43 -19.96 -8.82
C TYR A 68 -8.21 -20.92 -10.00
N CYS A 69 -7.72 -22.14 -9.74
CA CYS A 69 -7.53 -23.17 -10.78
C CYS A 69 -8.82 -23.63 -11.48
N SER A 70 -10.00 -23.34 -10.91
CA SER A 70 -11.29 -23.64 -11.52
C SER A 70 -11.80 -22.50 -12.43
N THR A 71 -11.06 -21.38 -12.53
CA THR A 71 -11.45 -20.23 -13.34
C THR A 71 -11.18 -20.52 -14.82
N VAL A 72 -12.11 -20.10 -15.69
CA VAL A 72 -11.98 -20.27 -17.15
C VAL A 72 -10.68 -19.64 -17.65
N GLY A 73 -9.88 -20.42 -18.38
CA GLY A 73 -8.58 -19.97 -18.91
C GLY A 73 -7.38 -20.18 -17.97
N VAL A 74 -7.59 -20.68 -16.75
CA VAL A 74 -6.52 -21.03 -15.82
C VAL A 74 -6.17 -22.52 -15.93
N ALA A 75 -4.88 -22.84 -15.84
CA ALA A 75 -4.42 -24.23 -15.81
C ALA A 75 -4.82 -24.94 -14.51
N GLU A 76 -5.24 -26.21 -14.59
CA GLU A 76 -5.74 -26.99 -13.43
C GLU A 76 -4.74 -27.10 -12.26
N GLN A 77 -3.44 -27.04 -12.55
CA GLN A 77 -2.35 -27.06 -11.57
C GLN A 77 -1.57 -25.74 -11.54
N SER A 78 -2.24 -24.61 -11.79
CA SER A 78 -1.60 -23.30 -11.80
C SER A 78 -0.98 -22.96 -10.44
N ARG A 79 0.30 -22.59 -10.46
CA ARG A 79 1.03 -22.03 -9.30
C ARG A 79 1.18 -20.52 -9.41
N THR A 80 0.29 -19.83 -10.13
CA THR A 80 0.34 -18.37 -10.22
C THR A 80 -0.16 -17.77 -8.90
N PRO A 81 0.63 -16.91 -8.21
CA PRO A 81 0.18 -16.22 -7.03
C PRO A 81 -0.91 -15.20 -7.38
N THR A 82 -1.98 -15.16 -6.60
CA THR A 82 -3.03 -14.13 -6.66
C THR A 82 -2.99 -13.16 -5.49
N PHE A 83 -2.06 -13.39 -4.56
CA PHE A 83 -1.72 -12.53 -3.44
C PHE A 83 -0.20 -12.54 -3.21
N ALA A 84 0.35 -11.39 -2.84
CA ALA A 84 1.72 -11.28 -2.34
C ALA A 84 1.78 -10.32 -1.16
N ALA A 85 2.54 -10.66 -0.13
CA ALA A 85 2.97 -9.76 0.93
C ALA A 85 4.49 -9.80 1.06
N LEU A 86 5.11 -8.63 1.18
CA LEU A 86 6.55 -8.44 1.19
C LEU A 86 6.94 -7.59 2.38
N LYS A 87 8.07 -7.93 2.97
CA LYS A 87 8.81 -7.08 3.90
C LYS A 87 10.11 -6.69 3.23
N LEU A 88 10.38 -5.39 3.19
CA LEU A 88 11.61 -4.86 2.60
C LEU A 88 12.26 -3.83 3.50
N TYR A 89 13.56 -3.63 3.28
CA TYR A 89 14.34 -2.60 3.92
C TYR A 89 14.96 -1.70 2.86
N VAL A 90 15.01 -0.41 3.16
CA VAL A 90 15.68 0.60 2.34
C VAL A 90 16.97 0.98 3.06
N ASP A 91 18.11 0.64 2.48
CA ASP A 91 19.44 0.90 3.00
C ASP A 91 19.88 2.34 2.66
N ASN A 92 19.17 3.32 3.24
CA ASN A 92 19.57 4.73 3.23
C ASN A 92 19.56 5.31 4.66
N TRP A 93 20.10 6.53 4.82
CA TRP A 93 20.23 7.16 6.13
C TRP A 93 18.87 7.42 6.80
N ARG A 94 17.86 7.80 6.01
CA ARG A 94 16.50 8.14 6.47
C ARG A 94 15.72 6.93 6.98
N TRP A 95 15.87 5.78 6.33
CA TRP A 95 15.07 4.57 6.56
C TRP A 95 15.85 3.42 7.19
N LYS A 96 17.04 3.69 7.70
CA LYS A 96 17.87 2.67 8.36
C LYS A 96 17.09 1.97 9.48
N GLY A 97 16.88 0.67 9.31
CA GLY A 97 16.18 -0.17 10.30
C GLY A 97 14.65 -0.05 10.29
N VAL A 98 14.06 0.73 9.37
CA VAL A 98 12.61 0.83 9.21
C VAL A 98 12.14 -0.22 8.20
N PRO A 99 11.31 -1.20 8.61
CA PRO A 99 10.74 -2.17 7.68
C PRO A 99 9.56 -1.57 6.93
N PHE A 100 9.51 -1.81 5.63
CA PHE A 100 8.36 -1.52 4.79
C PHE A 100 7.61 -2.80 4.52
N TYR A 101 6.29 -2.78 4.74
CA TYR A 101 5.42 -3.90 4.44
C TYR A 101 4.54 -3.53 3.25
N LEU A 102 4.56 -4.38 2.23
CA LEU A 102 3.69 -4.24 1.07
C LEU A 102 2.81 -5.46 0.99
N ARG A 103 1.56 -5.26 0.58
CA ARG A 103 0.70 -6.38 0.19
C ARG A 103 -0.21 -5.97 -0.95
N SER A 104 -0.51 -6.93 -1.79
CA SER A 104 -1.46 -6.79 -2.88
C SER A 104 -2.07 -8.15 -3.17
N GLY A 105 -3.35 -8.17 -3.52
CA GLY A 105 -4.00 -9.41 -3.90
C GLY A 105 -5.36 -9.21 -4.53
N LYS A 106 -5.88 -10.30 -5.08
CA LYS A 106 -7.21 -10.39 -5.71
C LYS A 106 -8.18 -11.14 -4.81
N SER A 107 -9.47 -10.90 -5.03
CA SER A 107 -10.56 -11.51 -4.25
C SER A 107 -10.38 -11.31 -2.74
N LEU A 108 -9.93 -10.13 -2.35
CA LEU A 108 -9.84 -9.72 -0.95
C LEU A 108 -11.17 -9.15 -0.46
N GLU A 109 -11.32 -8.97 0.84
CA GLU A 109 -12.55 -8.50 1.49
C GLU A 109 -13.12 -7.22 0.87
N ARG A 110 -12.27 -6.22 0.62
CA ARG A 110 -12.64 -4.99 -0.09
C ARG A 110 -11.53 -4.49 -1.00
N LYS A 111 -11.92 -3.73 -2.02
CA LYS A 111 -10.99 -2.95 -2.84
C LYS A 111 -10.54 -1.73 -2.04
N ALA A 112 -9.26 -1.65 -1.71
CA ALA A 112 -8.65 -0.50 -1.07
C ALA A 112 -7.21 -0.32 -1.57
N THR A 113 -6.79 0.94 -1.70
CA THR A 113 -5.39 1.33 -1.89
C THR A 113 -5.07 2.35 -0.82
N GLU A 114 -4.20 1.98 0.12
CA GLU A 114 -3.88 2.81 1.28
C GLU A 114 -2.38 2.72 1.61
N ILE A 115 -1.85 3.80 2.18
CA ILE A 115 -0.50 3.85 2.74
C ILE A 115 -0.64 4.15 4.23
N THR A 116 -0.18 3.26 5.08
CA THR A 116 -0.24 3.43 6.54
C THR A 116 1.16 3.58 7.14
N ILE A 117 1.36 4.69 7.85
CA ILE A 117 2.59 5.02 8.55
C ILE A 117 2.33 4.89 10.05
N GLU A 118 2.98 3.90 10.67
CA GLU A 118 2.97 3.71 12.11
C GLU A 118 4.19 4.40 12.72
N PHE A 119 3.97 5.38 13.60
CA PHE A 119 5.03 6.13 14.25
C PHE A 119 5.65 5.34 15.40
N GLN A 120 6.94 5.56 15.66
CA GLN A 120 7.59 4.99 16.84
C GLN A 120 6.93 5.50 18.13
N ARG A 121 6.91 4.64 19.15
CA ARG A 121 6.45 5.04 20.48
C ARG A 121 7.46 6.03 21.07
N PRO A 122 6.99 7.09 21.77
CA PRO A 122 7.89 8.02 22.42
C PRO A 122 8.76 7.30 23.47
N PRO A 123 10.07 7.56 23.54
CA PRO A 123 11.00 6.84 24.40
C PRO A 123 10.79 7.11 25.89
N HIS A 124 10.19 8.25 26.23
CA HIS A 124 9.89 8.63 27.61
C HIS A 124 8.44 9.12 27.73
N LEU A 125 7.77 8.64 28.77
CA LEU A 125 6.42 9.05 29.10
C LEU A 125 6.49 10.09 30.21
N MET A 126 6.14 11.33 29.90
CA MET A 126 6.03 12.38 30.92
C MET A 126 4.81 12.18 31.83
N PHE A 127 3.87 11.35 31.41
CA PHE A 127 2.66 11.01 32.17
C PHE A 127 2.80 9.60 32.73
N SER A 128 2.65 9.46 34.05
CA SER A 128 2.55 8.15 34.70
C SER A 128 1.19 7.58 34.34
N LEU A 129 1.12 6.92 33.20
CA LEU A 129 -0.06 6.15 32.83
C LEU A 129 -0.30 5.13 33.95
N SER A 130 -1.50 5.15 34.51
CA SER A 130 -1.96 4.05 35.35
C SER A 130 -1.74 2.74 34.59
N ASN A 131 -1.39 1.66 35.30
CA ASN A 131 -0.90 0.35 34.82
C ASN A 131 -1.73 -0.36 33.70
N SER A 132 -2.76 0.27 33.15
CA SER A 132 -3.68 -0.26 32.13
C SER A 132 -3.76 0.55 30.83
N ALA A 133 -3.13 1.73 30.72
CA ALA A 133 -3.16 2.50 29.47
C ALA A 133 -1.95 2.17 28.58
N GLU A 134 -2.04 1.10 27.79
CA GLU A 134 -1.05 0.81 26.75
C GLU A 134 -0.97 1.98 25.77
N ILE A 135 0.24 2.53 25.55
CA ILE A 135 0.45 3.55 24.53
C ILE A 135 0.46 2.89 23.17
N THR A 136 -0.63 3.14 22.44
CA THR A 136 -0.71 2.86 21.02
C THR A 136 0.11 3.90 20.26
N PRO A 137 0.84 3.48 19.22
CA PRO A 137 1.54 4.41 18.34
C PRO A 137 0.55 5.34 17.62
N ASN A 138 1.04 6.50 17.18
CA ASN A 138 0.27 7.32 16.25
C ASN A 138 0.25 6.63 14.89
N ILE A 139 -0.84 6.78 14.14
CA ILE A 139 -1.01 6.15 12.83
C ILE A 139 -1.50 7.22 11.86
N LEU A 140 -0.77 7.42 10.77
CA LEU A 140 -1.20 8.23 9.64
C LEU A 140 -1.55 7.30 8.48
N SER A 141 -2.79 7.38 8.00
CA SER A 141 -3.28 6.59 6.88
C SER A 141 -3.64 7.52 5.72
N ILE A 142 -3.06 7.28 4.56
CA ILE A 142 -3.32 8.01 3.33
C ILE A 142 -4.12 7.08 2.43
N CYS A 143 -5.39 7.43 2.22
CA CYS A 143 -6.33 6.66 1.43
C CYS A 143 -6.30 7.15 -0.01
N ILE A 144 -5.95 6.27 -0.93
CA ILE A 144 -5.80 6.60 -2.35
C ILE A 144 -7.08 6.28 -3.12
N GLN A 145 -7.72 5.14 -2.86
CA GLN A 145 -9.02 4.72 -3.43
C GLN A 145 -9.64 3.65 -2.53
N PRO A 146 -10.98 3.53 -2.40
CA PRO A 146 -12.04 4.29 -3.08
C PRO A 146 -12.47 5.59 -2.38
N ASP A 147 -11.95 5.85 -1.18
CA ASP A 147 -12.21 7.06 -0.41
C ASP A 147 -10.91 7.86 -0.34
N GLU A 148 -10.73 8.83 -1.22
CA GLU A 148 -9.55 9.69 -1.22
C GLU A 148 -9.53 10.54 0.06
N GLY A 149 -8.55 10.33 0.92
CA GLY A 149 -8.54 10.97 2.22
C GLY A 149 -7.28 10.76 3.05
N ILE A 150 -7.23 11.42 4.20
CA ILE A 150 -6.14 11.33 5.16
C ILE A 150 -6.75 11.15 6.56
N HIS A 151 -6.34 10.09 7.26
CA HIS A 151 -6.75 9.80 8.64
C HIS A 151 -5.53 9.80 9.55
N LEU A 152 -5.58 10.59 10.63
CA LEU A 152 -4.55 10.64 11.65
C LEU A 152 -5.12 10.20 12.99
N LYS A 153 -4.62 9.08 13.52
CA LYS A 153 -4.98 8.55 14.84
C LYS A 153 -3.87 8.88 15.83
N PHE A 154 -4.22 9.58 16.91
CA PHE A 154 -3.28 9.98 17.95
C PHE A 154 -3.99 10.06 19.31
N LYS A 155 -3.21 10.14 20.39
CA LYS A 155 -3.77 10.25 21.75
C LYS A 155 -3.79 11.69 22.23
N VAL A 156 -4.88 12.07 22.87
CA VAL A 156 -5.05 13.35 23.58
C VAL A 156 -5.37 13.11 25.03
N LYS A 157 -5.02 14.08 25.89
CA LYS A 157 -5.44 14.09 27.29
C LYS A 157 -6.93 14.37 27.37
N GLU A 158 -7.65 13.58 28.16
CA GLU A 158 -9.06 13.83 28.44
C GLU A 158 -9.22 15.11 29.32
N PRO A 159 -10.09 16.07 28.95
CA PRO A 159 -10.38 17.22 29.80
C PRO A 159 -10.98 16.80 31.14
N GLY A 160 -10.40 17.25 32.26
CA GLY A 160 -10.86 16.92 33.63
C GLY A 160 -9.77 16.35 34.54
N SER A 161 -10.18 15.54 35.53
CA SER A 161 -9.30 14.88 36.51
C SER A 161 -9.23 13.37 36.30
N GLU A 162 -8.18 12.93 35.63
CA GLU A 162 -7.29 11.79 35.90
C GLU A 162 -6.28 11.77 34.72
N GLN A 163 -5.11 11.17 34.87
CA GLN A 163 -4.12 11.07 33.78
C GLN A 163 -4.55 10.04 32.71
N LYS A 164 -5.75 10.24 32.16
CA LYS A 164 -6.34 9.40 31.11
C LYS A 164 -6.09 10.01 29.75
N MET A 165 -5.62 9.17 28.84
CA MET A 165 -5.40 9.50 27.43
C MET A 165 -6.44 8.77 26.60
N ARG A 166 -7.11 9.49 25.69
CA ARG A 166 -8.07 8.92 24.74
C ARG A 166 -7.51 8.98 23.33
N ALA A 167 -7.74 7.94 22.53
CA ALA A 167 -7.44 7.98 21.11
C ALA A 167 -8.49 8.86 20.40
N VAL A 168 -8.03 9.77 19.55
CA VAL A 168 -8.83 10.64 18.69
C VAL A 168 -8.38 10.42 17.26
N GLU A 169 -9.34 10.50 16.35
CA GLU A 169 -9.15 10.37 14.91
C GLU A 169 -9.45 11.73 14.28
N MET A 170 -8.50 12.23 13.50
CA MET A 170 -8.69 13.38 12.61
C MET A 170 -8.82 12.86 11.19
N GLU A 171 -9.86 13.29 10.49
CA GLU A 171 -10.20 12.76 9.17
C GLU A 171 -10.38 13.91 8.18
N PHE A 172 -9.87 13.69 6.97
CA PHE A 172 -10.06 14.57 5.83
C PHE A 172 -10.46 13.71 4.63
N HIS A 173 -11.62 13.99 4.05
CA HIS A 173 -12.15 13.30 2.88
C HIS A 173 -12.27 14.28 1.72
N TYR A 174 -11.67 13.97 0.58
CA TYR A 174 -11.70 14.83 -0.60
C TYR A 174 -13.13 15.08 -1.09
N GLN A 175 -13.95 14.03 -1.11
CA GLN A 175 -15.33 14.13 -1.58
C GLN A 175 -16.16 15.11 -0.75
N CYS A 176 -15.96 15.14 0.57
CA CYS A 176 -16.75 15.98 1.47
C CYS A 176 -16.21 17.43 1.51
N PHE A 177 -14.91 17.65 1.25
CA PHE A 177 -14.33 19.00 1.25
C PHE A 177 -14.55 19.75 -0.07
N PHE A 178 -14.56 19.06 -1.21
CA PHE A 178 -14.74 19.67 -2.52
C PHE A 178 -16.17 19.50 -3.08
N ASP A 179 -17.17 19.35 -2.21
CA ASP A 179 -18.61 19.24 -2.57
C ASP A 179 -18.89 18.19 -3.68
N GLY A 180 -18.22 17.03 -3.60
CA GLY A 180 -18.37 15.96 -4.59
C GLY A 180 -17.74 16.26 -5.96
N ALA A 181 -16.87 17.27 -6.07
CA ALA A 181 -16.11 17.53 -7.29
C ALA A 181 -15.37 16.26 -7.73
N GLN A 182 -15.59 15.85 -8.98
CA GLN A 182 -14.95 14.66 -9.52
C GLN A 182 -13.45 14.94 -9.70
N LEU A 183 -12.63 14.10 -9.07
CA LEU A 183 -11.21 14.06 -9.35
C LEU A 183 -11.01 13.61 -10.82
N PRO A 184 -10.16 14.29 -11.60
CA PRO A 184 -9.91 13.91 -12.98
C PRO A 184 -9.39 12.47 -13.04
N GLY A 185 -9.84 11.74 -14.06
CA GLY A 185 -9.46 10.34 -14.22
C GLY A 185 -7.95 10.19 -14.36
N ALA A 186 -7.39 9.07 -13.91
CA ALA A 186 -5.93 8.84 -13.97
C ALA A 186 -5.38 9.01 -15.41
N TYR A 187 -6.10 8.53 -16.42
CA TYR A 187 -5.70 8.69 -17.83
C TYR A 187 -5.84 10.13 -18.35
N GLU A 188 -6.84 10.88 -17.88
CA GLU A 188 -7.02 12.29 -18.27
C GLU A 188 -5.79 13.11 -17.83
N ARG A 189 -5.35 12.92 -16.58
CA ARG A 189 -4.15 13.58 -16.08
C ARG A 189 -2.91 13.15 -16.86
N LEU A 190 -2.70 11.85 -17.07
CA LEU A 190 -1.52 11.34 -17.78
C LEU A 190 -1.45 11.87 -19.23
N LEU A 191 -2.57 11.90 -19.94
CA LEU A 191 -2.63 12.44 -21.30
C LEU A 191 -2.36 13.95 -21.33
N SER A 192 -2.89 14.69 -20.36
CA SER A 192 -2.63 16.13 -20.22
C SER A 192 -1.14 16.42 -20.03
N GLU A 193 -0.47 15.68 -19.14
CA GLU A 193 0.99 15.83 -18.93
C GLU A 193 1.80 15.43 -20.17
N ALA A 194 1.38 14.38 -20.88
CA ALA A 194 2.04 13.96 -22.11
C ALA A 194 1.98 15.05 -23.19
N ILE A 195 0.84 15.74 -23.32
CA ILE A 195 0.67 16.87 -24.24
C ILE A 195 1.49 18.08 -23.78
N ALA A 196 1.54 18.34 -22.47
CA ALA A 196 2.35 19.40 -21.88
C ALA A 196 3.87 19.12 -21.99
N GLY A 197 4.26 17.89 -22.31
CA GLY A 197 5.65 17.47 -22.38
C GLY A 197 6.32 17.35 -21.01
N ASP A 198 5.56 17.20 -19.92
CA ASP A 198 6.10 16.96 -18.58
C ASP A 198 6.18 15.44 -18.32
N PRO A 199 7.39 14.88 -18.23
CA PRO A 199 7.53 13.45 -18.08
C PRO A 199 7.55 13.03 -16.59
N SER A 200 7.32 13.93 -15.62
CA SER A 200 7.42 13.68 -14.17
C SER A 200 6.55 12.52 -13.63
N LEU A 201 5.38 12.28 -14.24
CA LEU A 201 4.49 11.16 -13.88
C LEU A 201 4.85 9.84 -14.57
N PHE A 202 5.75 9.86 -15.55
CA PHE A 202 6.14 8.68 -16.31
C PHE A 202 7.41 8.05 -15.75
N THR A 203 7.39 6.72 -15.67
CA THR A 203 8.55 5.92 -15.29
C THR A 203 9.61 5.94 -16.39
N ARG A 204 10.87 6.14 -16.00
CA ARG A 204 12.04 6.07 -16.90
C ARG A 204 12.58 4.63 -16.94
N ALA A 205 13.20 4.25 -18.06
CA ALA A 205 13.66 2.87 -18.30
C ALA A 205 14.58 2.32 -17.19
N ASP A 206 15.49 3.14 -16.67
CA ASP A 206 16.38 2.79 -15.55
C ASP A 206 15.62 2.49 -14.25
N GLY A 207 14.49 3.16 -14.02
CA GLY A 207 13.58 2.85 -12.91
C GLY A 207 12.86 1.51 -13.09
N ILE A 208 12.49 1.17 -14.32
CA ILE A 208 11.90 -0.13 -14.66
C ILE A 208 12.91 -1.25 -14.40
N GLU A 209 14.13 -1.10 -14.91
CA GLU A 209 15.21 -2.07 -14.72
C GLU A 209 15.57 -2.25 -13.23
N ALA A 210 15.62 -1.16 -12.46
CA ALA A 210 15.86 -1.22 -11.02
C ALA A 210 14.74 -1.98 -10.29
N ALA A 211 13.46 -1.73 -10.63
CA ALA A 211 12.34 -2.45 -10.04
C ALA A 211 12.39 -3.96 -10.36
N TRP A 212 12.68 -4.33 -11.61
CA TRP A 212 12.83 -5.73 -12.01
C TRP A 212 13.97 -6.43 -11.28
N SER A 213 15.12 -5.76 -11.11
CA SER A 213 16.27 -6.34 -10.39
C SER A 213 15.96 -6.74 -8.94
N ILE A 214 14.95 -6.12 -8.32
CA ILE A 214 14.51 -6.42 -6.95
C ILE A 214 13.54 -7.60 -6.93
N ILE A 215 12.60 -7.65 -7.88
CA ILE A 215 11.47 -8.58 -7.86
C ILE A 215 11.79 -9.90 -8.61
N ASP A 216 12.61 -9.88 -9.66
CA ASP A 216 12.93 -11.06 -10.46
C ASP A 216 13.49 -12.24 -9.63
N PRO A 217 14.49 -12.03 -8.74
CA PRO A 217 15.01 -13.14 -7.93
C PRO A 217 13.94 -13.76 -7.02
N LEU A 218 13.01 -12.93 -6.55
CA LEU A 218 11.92 -13.37 -5.69
C LEU A 218 10.90 -14.21 -6.49
N ILE A 219 10.52 -13.76 -7.68
CA ILE A 219 9.62 -14.49 -8.58
C ILE A 219 10.22 -15.86 -8.91
N GLN A 220 11.49 -15.88 -9.32
CA GLN A 220 12.20 -17.13 -9.63
C GLN A 220 12.18 -18.10 -8.44
N SER A 221 12.33 -17.57 -7.22
CA SER A 221 12.24 -18.39 -6.01
C SER A 221 10.85 -19.02 -5.82
N TRP A 222 9.76 -18.29 -6.12
CA TRP A 222 8.39 -18.80 -5.98
C TRP A 222 8.02 -19.83 -7.06
N GLU A 223 8.57 -19.67 -8.26
CA GLU A 223 8.35 -20.59 -9.38
C GLU A 223 9.13 -21.90 -9.25
N ASP A 224 10.21 -21.93 -8.46
CA ASP A 224 10.97 -23.13 -8.19
C ASP A 224 10.10 -24.21 -7.54
N GLN A 225 9.93 -25.32 -8.26
CA GLN A 225 9.05 -26.42 -7.86
C GLN A 225 9.55 -27.17 -6.62
N SER A 226 10.83 -27.06 -6.28
CA SER A 226 11.42 -27.64 -5.07
C SER A 226 11.00 -26.88 -3.79
N THR A 227 10.43 -25.69 -3.94
CA THR A 227 10.05 -24.83 -2.82
C THR A 227 8.62 -25.07 -2.35
N GLU A 228 8.35 -24.70 -1.08
CA GLU A 228 7.04 -24.82 -0.43
C GLU A 228 5.88 -24.29 -1.27
N LYS A 229 4.73 -24.94 -1.12
CA LYS A 229 3.49 -24.62 -1.83
C LYS A 229 3.00 -23.23 -1.44
N LEU A 230 2.38 -22.52 -2.39
CA LEU A 230 1.73 -21.23 -2.13
C LEU A 230 0.71 -21.34 -0.99
N SER A 231 0.67 -20.32 -0.13
CA SER A 231 -0.34 -20.19 0.91
C SER A 231 -1.73 -20.08 0.27
N THR A 232 -2.73 -20.69 0.88
CA THR A 232 -4.11 -20.65 0.37
C THR A 232 -4.95 -19.72 1.23
N TYR A 233 -5.84 -18.95 0.62
CA TYR A 233 -6.78 -18.09 1.34
C TYR A 233 -8.19 -18.16 0.74
N GLU A 234 -9.19 -17.83 1.54
CA GLU A 234 -10.58 -17.83 1.07
C GLU A 234 -10.89 -16.52 0.33
N PRO A 235 -11.64 -16.56 -0.79
CA PRO A 235 -12.17 -15.36 -1.41
C PRO A 235 -12.97 -14.50 -0.42
N GLY A 236 -12.73 -13.19 -0.42
CA GLY A 236 -13.34 -12.24 0.52
C GLY A 236 -12.63 -12.13 1.87
N SER A 237 -11.52 -12.84 2.09
CA SER A 237 -10.65 -12.64 3.26
C SER A 237 -9.58 -11.56 3.00
N TRP A 238 -8.81 -11.19 4.03
CA TRP A 238 -7.68 -10.26 3.90
C TRP A 238 -6.39 -10.90 3.36
N GLY A 239 -6.46 -12.15 2.93
CA GLY A 239 -5.31 -12.92 2.45
C GLY A 239 -4.97 -14.09 3.39
N PRO A 240 -3.81 -14.74 3.16
CA PRO A 240 -3.36 -15.87 3.96
C PRO A 240 -2.88 -15.43 5.35
N LEU A 241 -3.04 -16.31 6.35
CA LEU A 241 -2.61 -16.05 7.74
C LEU A 241 -1.10 -15.80 7.86
N GLU A 242 -0.31 -16.35 6.95
CA GLU A 242 1.13 -16.16 6.85
C GLU A 242 1.48 -14.70 6.58
N ALA A 243 0.62 -13.93 5.90
CA ALA A 243 0.81 -12.51 5.68
C ALA A 243 0.64 -11.69 6.96
N ASP A 244 -0.25 -12.10 7.87
CA ASP A 244 -0.38 -11.49 9.20
C ASP A 244 0.77 -11.89 10.11
N ALA A 245 1.22 -13.14 10.00
CA ALA A 245 2.39 -13.64 10.71
C ALA A 245 3.67 -12.87 10.33
N LEU A 246 3.81 -12.43 9.08
CA LEU A 246 4.95 -11.63 8.62
C LEU A 246 5.15 -10.33 9.44
N LEU A 247 4.06 -9.66 9.82
CA LEU A 247 4.11 -8.45 10.65
C LEU A 247 4.16 -8.78 12.15
N SER A 248 3.42 -9.82 12.55
CA SER A 248 3.29 -10.22 13.96
C SER A 248 4.63 -10.66 14.57
N ARG A 249 5.57 -11.19 13.75
CA ARG A 249 6.95 -11.50 14.16
C ARG A 249 7.67 -10.31 14.80
N GLU A 250 7.30 -9.08 14.44
CA GLU A 250 7.87 -7.84 14.98
C GLU A 250 6.85 -7.05 15.82
N GLY A 251 5.77 -7.70 16.29
CA GLY A 251 4.74 -7.08 17.12
C GLY A 251 3.88 -6.05 16.38
N ARG A 252 3.86 -6.10 15.04
CA ARG A 252 3.04 -5.21 14.19
C ARG A 252 1.83 -5.94 13.65
N ARG A 253 0.86 -5.18 13.16
CA ARG A 253 -0.35 -5.70 12.49
C ARG A 253 -0.71 -4.84 11.30
N TRP A 254 -1.47 -5.40 10.36
CA TRP A 254 -2.05 -4.62 9.28
C TRP A 254 -3.12 -3.68 9.84
N HIS A 255 -3.11 -2.43 9.38
CA HIS A 255 -4.12 -1.42 9.75
C HIS A 255 -5.02 -1.16 8.56
N MET A 256 -6.33 -1.17 8.80
CA MET A 256 -7.39 -1.11 7.78
C MET A 256 -8.23 0.14 7.94
N ASN A 257 -7.60 1.30 7.79
CA ASN A 257 -8.23 2.57 8.16
C ASN A 257 -9.00 3.21 7.01
N CYS A 258 -8.70 2.87 5.75
CA CYS A 258 -9.42 3.40 4.60
C CYS A 258 -10.64 2.53 4.30
N GLY A 259 -11.84 3.01 4.65
CA GLY A 259 -13.12 2.36 4.40
C GLY A 259 -14.21 3.41 4.18
N MET A 260 -15.27 3.05 3.48
CA MET A 260 -16.36 3.99 3.16
C MET A 260 -17.03 4.48 4.45
N HIS A 261 -16.95 5.79 4.71
CA HIS A 261 -17.73 6.43 5.77
C HIS A 261 -19.15 6.71 5.25
N GLU A 262 -20.16 6.10 5.87
CA GLU A 262 -21.58 6.29 5.49
C GLU A 262 -22.04 7.74 5.73
N ASP A 263 -21.40 8.47 6.64
CA ASP A 263 -21.81 9.82 7.06
C ASP A 263 -21.68 10.89 5.96
N CYS A 264 -20.77 10.74 5.00
CA CYS A 264 -20.66 11.71 3.89
C CYS A 264 -21.74 11.52 2.81
N ILE A 265 -22.39 10.36 2.71
CA ILE A 265 -23.49 10.11 1.74
C ILE A 265 -24.73 10.93 2.11
N GLU A 266 -25.00 11.13 3.40
CA GLU A 266 -26.14 11.94 3.86
C GLU A 266 -25.97 13.43 3.59
N ALA A 267 -24.72 13.94 3.55
CA ALA A 267 -24.46 15.36 3.28
C ALA A 267 -24.66 15.70 1.79
N VAL A 268 -24.20 14.84 0.88
CA VAL A 268 -24.31 15.05 -0.57
C VAL A 268 -25.74 14.80 -1.07
N SER A 269 -26.45 13.81 -0.51
CA SER A 269 -27.84 13.52 -0.92
C SER A 269 -28.82 14.65 -0.58
N LYS A 270 -28.61 15.39 0.51
CA LYS A 270 -29.45 16.53 0.92
C LYS A 270 -29.29 17.78 0.03
N GLN A 271 -28.16 17.94 -0.68
CA GLN A 271 -27.94 19.06 -1.59
C GLN A 271 -28.53 18.87 -2.99
N SER A 272 -28.85 17.63 -3.42
CA SER A 272 -29.41 17.39 -4.77
C SER A 272 -30.93 17.57 -4.89
N THR A 273 -31.62 17.80 -3.76
CA THR A 273 -33.09 17.91 -3.69
C THR A 273 -33.63 19.33 -3.63
N ASP A 274 -32.84 20.36 -3.95
CA ASP A 274 -33.37 21.73 -4.08
C ASP A 274 -33.72 22.02 -5.56
N PRO A 275 -35.02 22.04 -5.96
CA PRO A 275 -35.40 22.44 -7.30
C PRO A 275 -35.19 23.95 -7.45
N ALA A 276 -34.26 24.32 -8.33
CA ALA A 276 -34.01 25.70 -8.73
C ALA A 276 -35.30 26.39 -9.20
N LEU A 277 -35.52 27.61 -8.69
CA LEU A 277 -36.46 28.62 -9.17
C LEU A 277 -36.17 29.06 -10.61
#